data_AF-A0A2P2K9Y0-F1
#
_entry.id   AF-A0A2P2K9Y0-F1
#
_cell.length_a   1.000
_cell.length_b   1.000
_cell.length_c   1.000
_cell.angle_alpha   90.00
_cell.angle_beta   90.00
_cell.angle_gamma   90.00
#
_symmetry.space_group_name_H-M   'P 1'
#
loop_
_entity.id
_entity.type
_entity.pdbx_description
1 polymer ?
#
loop_
_entity_poly.entity_id
_entity_poly.type
_entity_poly.pdbx_seq_one_letter_code
_entity_poly.pdbx_strand_id
1 'polypeptide(L)'
;MITIFWNSIPSVFTILGIFLCYNVAQAMYIRVKRNKTTYFIQCEPTEKILDIKQKLNDLVDQPVNNQRLILFATGEVLEDSKSLAEQKVENDAVVALTLRKDDSEFEDVNIARPNDFYQSRDSDGGNW
;
A
#
# COMPACT_ATOMS: atom_id res chain seq x y z
N MET A 1 -47.48 -40.57 -7.72
CA MET A 1 -47.53 -39.22 -7.10
C MET A 1 -46.61 -39.29 -5.90
N ILE A 2 -45.37 -38.81 -5.88
CA ILE A 2 -44.68 -37.72 -6.60
C ILE A 2 -43.22 -38.18 -6.84
N THR A 3 -42.76 -38.16 -8.08
CA THR A 3 -41.35 -38.38 -8.47
C THR A 3 -40.64 -37.03 -8.41
N ILE A 4 -39.76 -36.84 -7.42
CA ILE A 4 -38.98 -35.60 -7.30
C ILE A 4 -37.73 -35.75 -8.17
N PHE A 5 -37.79 -35.13 -9.35
CA PHE A 5 -36.64 -34.87 -10.23
C PHE A 5 -35.67 -33.92 -9.49
N TRP A 6 -34.62 -34.46 -8.86
CA TRP A 6 -33.42 -33.69 -8.51
C TRP A 6 -32.26 -34.19 -9.35
N ASN A 7 -32.35 -33.92 -10.64
CA ASN A 7 -31.23 -34.05 -11.57
C ASN A 7 -31.34 -32.88 -12.56
N SER A 8 -30.69 -31.76 -12.22
CA SER A 8 -30.15 -30.74 -13.15
C SER A 8 -30.03 -29.37 -12.48
N ILE A 9 -29.04 -29.18 -11.60
CA ILE A 9 -28.36 -27.88 -11.49
C ILE A 9 -26.87 -28.12 -11.14
N PRO A 10 -25.98 -28.36 -12.12
CA PRO A 10 -24.54 -28.35 -11.87
C PRO A 10 -24.00 -26.94 -11.53
N SER A 11 -24.77 -25.88 -11.77
CA SER A 11 -24.32 -24.49 -11.64
C SER A 11 -24.21 -23.98 -10.20
N VAL A 12 -25.02 -24.48 -9.27
CA VAL A 12 -25.06 -23.96 -7.88
C VAL A 12 -23.86 -24.41 -7.06
N PHE A 13 -23.30 -25.57 -7.35
CA PHE A 13 -22.09 -26.09 -6.68
C PHE A 13 -20.83 -25.37 -7.14
N THR A 14 -20.74 -24.99 -8.42
CA THR A 14 -19.61 -24.19 -8.93
C THR A 14 -19.69 -22.75 -8.44
N ILE A 15 -20.88 -22.14 -8.38
CA ILE A 15 -21.04 -20.78 -7.86
C ILE A 15 -20.67 -20.73 -6.38
N LEU A 16 -21.11 -21.70 -5.56
CA LEU A 16 -20.71 -21.76 -4.14
C LEU A 16 -19.20 -22.04 -3.97
N GLY A 17 -18.60 -22.87 -4.83
CA GLY A 17 -17.15 -23.12 -4.85
C GLY A 17 -16.31 -21.92 -5.29
N ILE A 18 -16.76 -21.15 -6.29
CA ILE A 18 -16.15 -19.88 -6.71
C ILE A 18 -16.32 -18.83 -5.59
N PHE A 19 -17.47 -18.80 -4.91
CA PHE A 19 -17.76 -17.88 -3.81
C PHE A 19 -16.95 -18.19 -2.53
N LEU A 20 -16.67 -19.47 -2.27
CA LEU A 20 -15.77 -19.90 -1.20
C LEU A 20 -14.28 -19.69 -1.54
N CYS A 21 -13.91 -19.74 -2.83
CA CYS A 21 -12.53 -19.46 -3.26
C CYS A 21 -12.21 -17.95 -3.28
N TYR A 22 -13.22 -17.08 -3.48
CA TYR A 22 -13.06 -15.62 -3.47
C TYR A 22 -12.79 -15.01 -2.07
N ASN A 23 -12.89 -15.82 -1.02
CA ASN A 23 -12.68 -15.42 0.38
C ASN A 23 -11.36 -15.96 0.96
N VAL A 24 -10.36 -16.26 0.13
CA VAL A 24 -8.98 -16.16 0.61
C VAL A 24 -8.71 -14.67 0.74
N ALA A 25 -8.76 -14.15 1.97
CA ALA A 25 -8.19 -12.86 2.32
C ALA A 25 -6.73 -12.86 1.81
N GLN A 26 -6.52 -12.30 0.62
CA GLN A 26 -5.19 -12.20 0.04
C GLN A 26 -4.43 -11.23 0.92
N ALA A 27 -3.58 -11.77 1.81
CA ALA A 27 -2.70 -10.99 2.64
C ALA A 27 -1.81 -10.13 1.73
N MET A 28 -2.12 -8.84 1.67
CA MET A 28 -1.37 -7.86 0.91
C MET A 28 -0.37 -7.17 1.83
N TYR A 29 0.77 -6.80 1.27
CA TYR A 29 1.79 -6.06 1.99
C TYR A 29 2.13 -4.80 1.22
N ILE A 30 2.39 -3.70 1.94
CA ILE A 30 2.87 -2.45 1.38
C ILE A 30 4.19 -2.06 2.03
N ARG A 31 5.05 -1.41 1.24
CA ARG A 31 6.35 -0.92 1.68
C ARG A 31 6.27 0.58 1.88
N VAL A 32 6.24 0.99 3.15
CA VAL A 32 6.22 2.40 3.52
C VAL A 32 7.66 2.86 3.71
N LYS A 33 8.15 3.73 2.83
CA LYS A 33 9.51 4.27 2.86
C LYS A 33 9.53 5.68 3.43
N ARG A 34 10.47 5.93 4.34
CA ARG A 34 10.80 7.27 4.85
C ARG A 34 12.32 7.41 4.91
N ASN A 35 12.89 8.34 4.15
CA ASN A 35 14.34 8.53 4.06
C ASN A 35 15.07 7.23 3.68
N LYS A 36 15.75 6.60 4.66
CA LYS A 36 16.47 5.32 4.51
C LYS A 36 15.76 4.14 5.18
N THR A 37 14.66 4.38 5.87
CA THR A 37 13.90 3.37 6.61
C THR A 37 12.74 2.85 5.77
N THR A 38 12.51 1.55 5.79
CA THR A 38 11.37 0.89 5.13
C THR A 38 10.58 0.09 6.16
N TYR A 39 9.28 0.33 6.23
CA TYR A 39 8.33 -0.41 7.05
C TYR A 39 7.49 -1.33 6.17
N PHE A 40 7.24 -2.54 6.65
CA PHE A 40 6.39 -3.53 5.98
C PHE A 40 5.07 -3.60 6.73
N ILE A 41 3.99 -3.14 6.10
CA ILE A 41 2.66 -3.17 6.69
C ILE A 41 1.84 -4.23 5.98
N GLN A 42 1.25 -5.13 6.77
CA GLN A 42 0.27 -6.09 6.28
C GLN A 42 -1.12 -5.46 6.30
N CYS A 43 -1.80 -5.53 5.18
CA CYS A 43 -3.10 -4.91 4.96
C CYS A 43 -3.91 -5.69 3.92
N GLU A 44 -5.19 -5.36 3.83
CA GLU A 44 -6.09 -5.92 2.82
C GLU A 44 -6.43 -4.83 1.79
N PRO A 45 -6.70 -5.19 0.52
CA PRO A 45 -7.05 -4.19 -0.50
C PRO A 45 -8.36 -3.44 -0.19
N THR A 46 -9.20 -4.00 0.66
CA THR A 46 -10.45 -3.41 1.18
C THR A 46 -10.22 -2.43 2.33
N GLU A 47 -9.04 -2.45 2.95
CA GLU A 47 -8.69 -1.62 4.10
C GLU A 47 -8.47 -0.16 3.66
N LYS A 48 -8.77 0.80 4.55
CA LYS A 48 -8.64 2.23 4.26
C LYS A 48 -7.26 2.74 4.58
N ILE A 49 -6.89 3.85 3.94
CA ILE A 49 -5.62 4.54 4.23
C ILE A 49 -5.53 4.97 5.71
N LEU A 50 -6.65 5.32 6.34
CA LEU A 50 -6.68 5.68 7.75
C LEU A 50 -6.20 4.54 8.66
N ASP A 51 -6.64 3.30 8.40
CA ASP A 51 -6.22 2.11 9.18
C ASP A 51 -4.72 1.86 9.03
N ILE A 52 -4.17 2.06 7.82
CA ILE A 52 -2.72 1.99 7.57
C ILE A 52 -1.95 3.05 8.37
N LYS A 53 -2.45 4.29 8.41
CA LYS A 53 -1.83 5.36 9.21
C LYS A 53 -1.88 5.05 10.70
N GLN A 54 -2.95 4.41 11.19
CA GLN A 54 -3.01 3.95 12.57
C GLN A 54 -1.95 2.89 12.86
N LYS A 55 -1.80 1.87 12.00
CA LYS A 55 -0.73 0.87 12.12
C LYS A 55 0.67 1.50 12.10
N LEU A 56 0.85 2.56 11.30
CA LEU A 56 2.10 3.32 11.27
C LEU A 56 2.32 4.16 12.53
N ASN A 57 1.27 4.75 13.11
CA ASN A 57 1.38 5.55 14.34
C ASN A 57 2.10 4.78 15.46
N ASP A 58 1.80 3.50 15.63
CA ASP A 58 2.47 2.65 16.63
C ASP A 58 3.94 2.35 16.29
N LEU A 59 4.34 2.47 15.02
CA LEU A 59 5.71 2.20 14.55
C LEU A 59 6.60 3.45 14.51
N VAL A 60 6.00 4.62 14.24
CA VAL A 60 6.74 5.91 14.14
C VAL A 60 6.53 6.82 15.34
N ASP A 61 5.63 6.50 16.27
CA ASP A 61 5.24 7.32 17.42
C ASP A 61 4.82 8.75 17.01
N GLN A 62 4.08 8.86 15.91
CA GLN A 62 3.68 10.15 15.31
C GLN A 62 2.20 10.16 14.97
N PRO A 63 1.46 11.21 15.34
CA PRO A 63 0.00 11.25 15.17
C PRO A 63 -0.37 11.15 13.69
N VAL A 64 -1.42 10.40 13.39
CA VAL A 64 -1.92 10.16 12.02
C VAL A 64 -2.16 11.44 11.21
N ASN A 65 -2.48 12.54 11.89
CA ASN A 65 -2.75 13.84 11.28
C ASN A 65 -1.48 14.51 10.72
N ASN A 66 -0.30 14.17 11.26
CA ASN A 66 0.99 14.67 10.78
C ASN A 66 1.59 13.78 9.70
N GLN A 67 0.91 12.68 9.33
CA GLN A 67 1.37 11.72 8.35
C GLN A 67 0.72 11.96 6.98
N ARG A 68 1.55 12.11 5.95
CA ARG A 68 1.14 12.14 4.55
C ARG A 68 1.74 10.93 3.82
N LEU A 69 0.86 10.14 3.22
CA LEU A 69 1.23 8.98 2.42
C LEU A 69 1.13 9.34 0.94
N ILE A 70 2.14 8.98 0.16
CA ILE A 70 2.21 9.30 -1.27
C ILE A 70 2.56 8.03 -2.02
N LEU A 71 1.77 7.65 -3.01
CA LEU A 71 2.09 6.54 -3.90
C LEU A 71 3.34 6.86 -4.71
N PHE A 72 4.38 6.04 -4.61
CA PHE A 72 5.61 6.28 -5.36
C PHE A 72 5.43 6.06 -6.86
N ALA A 73 4.58 5.10 -7.25
CA ALA A 73 4.37 4.73 -8.65
C ALA A 73 3.69 5.82 -9.47
N THR A 74 2.73 6.54 -8.88
CA THR A 74 1.95 7.59 -9.55
C THR A 74 2.26 9.00 -9.05
N GLY A 75 2.92 9.14 -7.89
CA GLY A 75 3.11 10.42 -7.20
C GLY A 75 1.83 10.97 -6.57
N GLU A 76 0.75 10.18 -6.52
CA GLU A 76 -0.53 10.61 -5.99
C GLU A 76 -0.54 10.58 -4.46
N VAL A 77 -1.06 11.65 -3.84
CA VAL A 77 -1.24 11.71 -2.38
C VAL A 77 -2.44 10.85 -2.00
N LEU A 78 -2.21 9.90 -1.09
CA LEU A 78 -3.25 9.00 -0.61
C LEU A 78 -4.19 9.72 0.36
N GLU A 79 -5.49 9.64 0.08
CA GLU A 79 -6.54 10.22 0.92
C GLU A 79 -7.10 9.21 1.94
N ASP A 80 -7.32 9.66 3.17
CA ASP A 80 -7.82 8.85 4.29
C ASP A 80 -9.21 8.23 4.03
N SER A 81 -10.00 8.88 3.17
CA SER A 81 -11.36 8.47 2.81
C SER A 81 -11.40 7.31 1.81
N LYS A 82 -10.28 7.00 1.13
CA LYS A 82 -10.22 6.00 0.06
C LYS A 82 -9.63 4.68 0.55
N SER A 83 -10.01 3.59 -0.10
CA SER A 83 -9.40 2.27 0.11
C SER A 83 -8.13 2.07 -0.72
N LEU A 84 -7.29 1.10 -0.31
CA LEU A 84 -6.09 0.72 -1.06
C LEU A 84 -6.42 0.27 -2.49
N ALA A 85 -7.51 -0.47 -2.68
CA ALA A 85 -8.00 -0.89 -4.00
C ALA A 85 -8.40 0.30 -4.88
N GLU A 86 -9.11 1.30 -4.34
CA GLU A 86 -9.52 2.49 -5.10
C GLU A 86 -8.33 3.34 -5.55
N GLN A 87 -7.28 3.37 -4.74
CA GLN A 87 -6.03 4.07 -5.05
C GLN A 87 -5.08 3.24 -5.92
N LYS A 88 -5.53 2.07 -6.40
CA LYS A 88 -4.74 1.15 -7.24
C LYS A 88 -3.42 0.75 -6.57
N VAL A 89 -3.43 0.60 -5.25
CA VAL A 89 -2.28 0.10 -4.51
C VAL A 89 -2.23 -1.42 -4.71
N GLU A 90 -1.16 -1.89 -5.33
CA GLU A 90 -0.90 -3.32 -5.55
C GLU A 90 -0.11 -3.94 -4.40
N ASN A 91 -0.03 -5.27 -4.39
CA ASN A 91 0.85 -5.99 -3.48
C ASN A 91 2.31 -5.56 -3.68
N ASP A 92 3.02 -5.35 -2.58
CA ASP A 92 4.42 -4.89 -2.53
C ASP A 92 4.63 -3.45 -3.06
N ALA A 93 3.55 -2.68 -3.21
CA ALA A 93 3.61 -1.28 -3.61
C ALA A 93 4.46 -0.44 -2.65
N VAL A 94 5.17 0.53 -3.23
CA VAL A 94 6.02 1.46 -2.49
C VAL A 94 5.25 2.76 -2.22
N VAL A 95 5.12 3.12 -0.96
CA VAL A 95 4.46 4.33 -0.49
C VAL A 95 5.49 5.18 0.26
N ALA A 96 5.55 6.46 -0.04
CA ALA A 96 6.36 7.42 0.69
C ALA A 96 5.60 7.91 1.92
N LEU A 97 6.26 7.91 3.07
CA LEU A 97 5.76 8.57 4.27
C LEU A 97 6.49 9.90 4.44
N THR A 98 5.73 10.98 4.43
CA THR A 98 6.18 12.33 4.79
C THR A 98 5.53 12.75 6.10
N LEU A 99 6.34 13.28 7.00
CA LEU A 99 5.89 13.78 8.29
C LEU A 99 6.00 15.30 8.33
N ARG A 100 5.09 15.93 9.05
CA ARG A 100 5.18 17.34 9.39
C ARG A 100 5.82 17.46 10.78
N LYS A 101 7.07 17.93 10.85
CA LYS A 101 7.68 18.42 12.10
C LYS A 101 7.24 19.86 12.28
N ASP A 102 6.81 20.19 13.49
CA ASP A 102 6.17 21.45 13.88
C ASP A 102 6.85 22.70 13.27
N ASP A 103 6.05 23.56 12.61
CA ASP A 103 6.40 24.84 11.96
C ASP A 103 7.58 24.80 10.95
N SER A 104 7.44 24.59 9.64
CA SER A 104 6.60 25.31 8.67
C SER A 104 6.50 24.57 7.31
N GLU A 105 7.10 23.39 7.12
CA GLU A 105 7.09 22.66 5.84
C GLU A 105 7.07 21.14 6.07
N PHE A 106 6.41 20.39 5.17
CA PHE A 106 6.50 18.93 5.19
C PHE A 106 7.95 18.52 4.89
N GLU A 107 8.45 17.45 5.55
CA GLU A 107 9.74 16.87 5.15
C GLU A 107 9.69 16.56 3.64
N ASP A 108 10.73 16.95 2.89
CA ASP A 108 10.83 16.66 1.47
C ASP A 108 10.76 15.14 1.24
N VAL A 109 10.12 14.72 0.14
CA VAL A 109 9.91 13.30 -0.18
C VAL A 109 11.25 12.68 -0.59
N ASN A 110 12.09 12.34 0.39
CA ASN A 110 13.38 11.72 0.14
C ASN A 110 13.24 10.19 0.15
N ILE A 111 12.83 9.64 -0.98
CA ILE A 111 12.86 8.19 -1.20
C ILE A 111 14.12 7.92 -2.00
N ALA A 112 15.14 7.37 -1.35
CA ALA A 112 16.36 6.94 -2.06
C ALA A 112 15.94 5.98 -3.18
N ARG A 113 16.04 6.43 -4.42
CA ARG A 113 15.75 5.58 -5.58
C ARG A 113 16.98 4.69 -5.77
N PRO A 114 16.81 3.44 -6.24
CA PRO A 114 17.95 2.61 -6.62
C PRO A 114 18.93 3.32 -7.57
N ASN A 115 18.43 4.28 -8.36
CA ASN A 115 19.21 5.05 -9.32
C ASN A 115 20.04 6.20 -8.70
N ASP A 116 19.72 6.68 -7.49
CA ASP A 116 20.51 7.73 -6.80
C ASP A 116 21.92 7.24 -6.44
N PHE A 117 22.10 5.92 -6.28
CA PHE A 117 23.39 5.33 -5.93
C PHE A 117 24.43 5.47 -7.06
N TYR A 118 23.99 5.65 -8.31
CA TYR A 118 24.89 5.81 -9.46
C TYR A 118 25.34 7.25 -9.69
N GLN A 119 24.50 8.25 -9.40
CA GLN A 119 24.83 9.65 -9.69
C GLN A 119 25.90 10.27 -8.78
N SER A 120 26.25 9.64 -7.66
CA SER A 120 27.28 10.17 -6.74
C SER A 120 28.72 9.82 -7.14
N ARG A 121 28.95 8.99 -8.17
CA ARG A 121 30.31 8.60 -8.59
C ARG A 121 30.90 9.44 -9.74
N ASP A 122 30.10 10.21 -10.46
CA ASP A 122 30.53 10.87 -11.69
C ASP A 122 30.87 12.37 -11.55
N SER A 123 31.06 12.88 -10.31
CA SER A 123 31.46 14.30 -10.09
C SER A 123 32.89 14.52 -9.60
N ASP A 124 33.71 13.46 -9.46
CA ASP A 124 35.12 13.56 -9.04
C ASP A 124 36.12 13.13 -10.13
N GLY A 125 35.70 13.12 -11.40
CA GLY A 125 36.51 12.62 -12.51
C GLY A 125 36.59 13.60 -13.68
N GLY A 126 37.47 14.61 -13.60
CA GLY A 126 37.88 15.34 -14.80
C GLY A 126 38.37 16.77 -14.60
N ASN A 127 39.58 16.95 -14.05
CA ASN A 127 40.40 18.11 -14.37
C ASN A 127 41.88 17.73 -14.30
N TRP A 128 42.39 17.15 -15.39
CA TRP A 128 43.80 17.19 -15.81
C TRP A 128 43.86 17.41 -17.32
#